data_AF-A0A920NFJ0-F1
#
_entry.id   AF-A0A920NFJ0-F1
#
_cell.length_a   1.000
_cell.length_b   1.000
_cell.length_c   1.000
_cell.angle_alpha   90.00
_cell.angle_beta   90.00
_cell.angle_gamma   90.00
#
_symmetry.space_group_name_H-M   'P 1'
#
loop_
_entity.id
_entity.type
_entity.pdbx_description
1 polymer ?
#
loop_
_entity_poly.entity_id
_entity_poly.type
_entity_poly.pdbx_seq_one_letter_code
_entity_poly.pdbx_strand_id
1 'polypeptide(L)'
;MIFAYAAHKRPDWSFVFIGPIEPLARVSKVRNLSNVHFLGKMPYENIPALIAGFDVCINPFVIDKLSDTVSPIKLYEYLASGKPVVSVDMPAAREFSDLISIVHTPDEFVAALEDQIIRTKKQQFCMIWKHARKL
;
A
#
# COMPACT_ATOMS: atom_id res chain seq x y z
N MET A 1 9.15 -6.51 -5.96
CA MET A 1 8.32 -5.61 -5.11
C MET A 1 7.68 -6.45 -4.03
N ILE A 2 7.69 -5.98 -2.79
CA ILE A 2 7.26 -6.77 -1.62
C ILE A 2 5.79 -7.18 -1.69
N PHE A 3 4.90 -6.30 -2.17
CA PHE A 3 3.49 -6.64 -2.34
C PHE A 3 3.26 -7.73 -3.41
N ALA A 4 4.11 -7.81 -4.43
CA ALA A 4 3.97 -8.81 -5.49
C ALA A 4 4.18 -10.23 -4.92
N TYR A 5 5.10 -10.37 -3.96
CA TYR A 5 5.28 -11.62 -3.23
C TYR A 5 4.02 -11.99 -2.45
N ALA A 6 3.45 -11.04 -1.71
CA ALA A 6 2.20 -11.24 -0.97
C ALA A 6 1.03 -11.62 -1.90
N ALA A 7 0.88 -10.96 -3.05
CA ALA A 7 -0.17 -11.26 -4.02
C ALA A 7 -0.10 -12.68 -4.58
N HIS A 8 1.09 -13.24 -4.78
CA HIS A 8 1.25 -14.64 -5.18
C HIS A 8 1.01 -15.61 -4.03
N LYS A 9 1.48 -15.27 -2.81
CA LYS A 9 1.33 -16.11 -1.62
C LYS A 9 -0.11 -16.17 -1.13
N ARG A 10 -0.91 -15.13 -1.39
CA ARG A 10 -2.31 -14.98 -0.98
C ARG A 10 -3.22 -14.60 -2.14
N PRO A 11 -3.60 -15.56 -2.99
CA PRO A 11 -4.52 -15.33 -4.10
C PRO A 11 -5.95 -14.98 -3.64
N ASP A 12 -6.28 -15.26 -2.37
CA ASP A 12 -7.54 -14.92 -1.71
C ASP A 12 -7.65 -13.43 -1.30
N TRP A 13 -6.53 -12.68 -1.34
CA TRP A 13 -6.48 -11.27 -0.92
C TRP A 13 -6.57 -10.30 -2.10
N SER A 14 -7.38 -9.25 -1.99
CA SER A 14 -7.50 -8.22 -3.04
C SER A 14 -6.59 -7.01 -2.82
N PHE A 15 -5.58 -6.84 -3.67
CA PHE A 15 -4.71 -5.66 -3.68
C PHE A 15 -5.24 -4.59 -4.62
N VAL A 16 -5.69 -3.45 -4.09
CA VAL A 16 -6.31 -2.37 -4.87
C VAL A 16 -5.42 -1.13 -4.93
N PHE A 17 -5.11 -0.68 -6.15
CA PHE A 17 -4.29 0.49 -6.43
C PHE A 17 -5.13 1.60 -7.05
N ILE A 18 -5.19 2.75 -6.36
CA ILE A 18 -5.95 3.93 -6.77
C ILE A 18 -4.95 5.03 -7.16
N GLY A 19 -5.10 5.62 -8.34
CA GLY A 19 -4.22 6.65 -8.86
C GLY A 19 -3.70 6.36 -10.27
N PRO A 20 -2.92 7.27 -10.87
CA PRO A 20 -2.34 7.03 -12.19
C PRO A 20 -1.45 5.79 -12.15
N ILE A 21 -1.60 4.91 -13.14
CA ILE A 21 -0.77 3.71 -13.26
C ILE A 21 0.60 4.17 -13.79
N GLU A 22 1.68 3.84 -13.08
CA GLU A 22 3.06 3.99 -13.56
C GLU A 22 3.29 3.24 -14.89
N PRO A 23 4.42 3.44 -15.59
CA PRO A 23 4.71 2.70 -16.81
C PRO A 23 4.46 1.20 -16.63
N LEU A 24 3.65 0.63 -17.52
CA LEU A 24 3.17 -0.77 -17.49
C LEU A 24 4.28 -1.79 -17.24
N ALA A 25 5.53 -1.47 -17.61
CA ALA A 25 6.72 -2.27 -17.36
C ALA A 25 6.90 -2.65 -15.88
N ARG A 26 6.65 -1.73 -14.94
CA ARG A 26 6.89 -1.96 -13.50
C ARG A 26 5.88 -2.91 -12.87
N VAL A 27 4.66 -2.96 -13.40
CA VAL A 27 3.57 -3.81 -12.87
C VAL A 27 3.26 -5.02 -13.75
N SER A 28 3.99 -5.21 -14.85
CA SER A 28 3.78 -6.29 -15.83
C SER A 28 3.67 -7.69 -15.20
N LYS A 29 4.50 -7.98 -14.19
CA LYS A 29 4.53 -9.26 -13.47
C LYS A 29 3.30 -9.54 -12.59
N VAL A 30 2.52 -8.52 -12.25
CA VAL A 30 1.36 -8.64 -11.36
C VAL A 30 0.05 -8.25 -12.03
N ARG A 31 0.11 -7.64 -13.23
CA ARG A 31 -1.08 -7.12 -13.92
C ARG A 31 -2.10 -8.19 -14.29
N ASN A 32 -1.65 -9.42 -14.51
CA ASN A 32 -2.51 -10.54 -14.89
C ASN A 32 -2.98 -11.37 -13.68
N LEU A 33 -2.61 -10.98 -12.46
CA LEU A 33 -3.10 -11.66 -11.26
C LEU A 33 -4.55 -11.24 -11.00
N SER A 34 -5.44 -12.22 -10.80
CA SER A 34 -6.87 -11.97 -10.58
C SER A 34 -7.18 -11.17 -9.32
N ASN A 35 -6.22 -11.11 -8.40
CA ASN A 35 -6.34 -10.49 -7.09
C ASN A 35 -5.60 -9.14 -6.99
N VAL A 36 -5.14 -8.58 -8.12
CA VAL A 36 -4.51 -7.27 -8.21
C VAL A 36 -5.35 -6.36 -9.10
N HIS A 37 -5.84 -5.26 -8.53
CA HIS A 37 -6.79 -4.37 -9.17
C HIS A 37 -6.23 -2.96 -9.29
N PHE A 38 -6.21 -2.41 -10.50
CA PHE A 38 -5.81 -1.03 -10.75
C PHE A 38 -7.05 -0.21 -11.13
N LEU A 39 -7.49 0.68 -10.25
CA LEU A 39 -8.71 1.48 -10.46
C LEU A 39 -8.46 2.78 -11.24
N GLY A 40 -7.18 3.14 -11.46
CA GLY A 40 -6.82 4.38 -12.14
C GLY A 40 -7.11 5.63 -11.30
N LYS A 41 -7.12 6.79 -11.96
CA LYS A 41 -7.35 8.08 -11.30
C LYS A 41 -8.80 8.20 -10.82
N MET A 42 -8.97 8.58 -9.56
CA MET A 42 -10.29 8.85 -8.95
C MET A 42 -10.41 10.32 -8.51
N PRO A 43 -11.63 10.89 -8.44
CA PRO A 43 -11.87 12.18 -7.81
C PRO A 43 -11.34 12.18 -6.37
N TYR A 44 -10.69 13.27 -5.96
CA TYR A 44 -10.03 13.32 -4.65
C TYR A 44 -11.03 13.18 -3.49
N GLU A 45 -12.21 13.77 -3.63
CA GLU A 45 -13.32 13.66 -2.68
C GLU A 45 -13.77 12.21 -2.39
N ASN A 46 -13.58 11.29 -3.34
CA ASN A 46 -13.94 9.88 -3.17
C ASN A 46 -12.88 9.08 -2.41
N ILE A 47 -11.65 9.60 -2.32
CA ILE A 47 -10.51 8.87 -1.77
C ILE A 47 -10.75 8.47 -0.30
N PRO A 48 -11.17 9.37 0.62
CA PRO A 48 -11.39 8.98 2.02
C PRO A 48 -12.44 7.87 2.19
N ALA A 49 -13.54 7.94 1.43
CA ALA A 49 -14.59 6.92 1.46
C ALA A 49 -14.09 5.58 0.93
N LEU A 50 -13.25 5.60 -0.10
CA LEU A 50 -12.58 4.39 -0.59
C LEU A 50 -11.65 3.82 0.49
N ILE A 51 -10.78 4.62 1.11
CA ILE A 51 -9.88 4.17 2.18
C ILE A 51 -10.66 3.46 3.30
N ALA A 52 -11.79 4.04 3.69
CA ALA A 52 -12.64 3.50 4.75
C ALA A 52 -13.17 2.09 4.45
N GLY A 53 -13.23 1.68 3.18
CA GLY A 53 -13.64 0.33 2.76
C GLY A 53 -12.59 -0.76 2.97
N PHE A 54 -11.31 -0.41 3.11
CA PHE A 54 -10.23 -1.38 3.21
C PHE A 54 -9.92 -1.79 4.66
N ASP A 55 -9.29 -2.94 4.80
CA ASP A 55 -8.84 -3.51 6.06
C ASP A 55 -7.50 -2.93 6.51
N VAL A 56 -6.60 -2.71 5.56
CA VAL A 56 -5.26 -2.18 5.83
C VAL A 56 -4.75 -1.39 4.62
N CYS A 57 -4.06 -0.28 4.91
CA CYS A 57 -3.38 0.53 3.91
C CYS A 57 -1.91 0.10 3.80
N ILE A 58 -1.40 -0.01 2.58
CA ILE A 58 -0.03 -0.45 2.35
C ILE A 58 0.83 0.65 1.73
N ASN A 59 2.08 0.73 2.19
CA ASN A 59 3.13 1.60 1.66
C ASN A 59 4.37 0.78 1.23
N PRO A 60 4.28 -0.02 0.15
CA PRO A 60 5.32 -0.95 -0.28
C PRO A 60 6.28 -0.30 -1.29
N PHE A 61 6.90 0.82 -0.90
CA PHE A 61 7.88 1.51 -1.74
C PHE A 61 9.08 0.60 -2.08
N VAL A 62 9.70 0.85 -3.23
CA VAL A 62 11.04 0.33 -3.51
C VAL A 62 12.02 1.27 -2.84
N ILE A 63 12.89 0.74 -1.98
CA ILE A 63 13.90 1.52 -1.29
C ILE A 63 15.02 1.85 -2.30
N ASP A 64 15.17 3.13 -2.61
CA ASP A 64 16.22 3.71 -3.44
C ASP A 64 16.58 5.12 -2.97
N LYS A 65 17.54 5.79 -3.62
CA LYS A 65 17.96 7.16 -3.24
C LYS A 65 16.84 8.21 -3.31
N LEU A 66 15.77 7.95 -4.07
CA LEU A 66 14.62 8.86 -4.20
C LEU A 66 13.67 8.67 -3.01
N SER A 67 13.55 7.45 -2.49
CA SER A 67 12.74 7.10 -1.32
C SER A 67 13.15 7.86 -0.04
N ASP A 68 14.38 8.38 0.03
CA ASP A 68 14.89 9.17 1.15
C ASP A 68 14.32 10.60 1.22
N THR A 69 13.72 11.09 0.13
CA THR A 69 13.31 12.51 0.00
C THR A 69 11.81 12.72 -0.24
N VAL A 70 11.04 11.63 -0.32
CA VAL A 70 9.60 11.71 -0.58
C VAL A 70 8.83 12.08 0.68
N SER A 71 8.02 13.13 0.58
CA SER A 71 7.05 13.49 1.60
C SER A 71 5.98 12.38 1.74
N PRO A 72 5.65 11.94 2.97
CA PRO A 72 4.73 10.83 3.21
C PRO A 72 3.25 11.25 3.13
N ILE A 73 2.87 12.03 2.12
CA ILE A 73 1.49 12.54 1.96
C ILE A 73 0.44 11.43 2.11
N LYS A 74 0.73 10.25 1.55
CA LYS A 74 -0.14 9.07 1.62
C LYS A 74 -0.26 8.48 3.02
N LEU A 75 0.81 8.51 3.83
CA LEU A 75 0.75 8.03 5.20
C LEU A 75 -0.18 8.92 6.03
N TYR A 76 -0.17 10.25 5.83
CA TYR A 76 -1.13 11.13 6.50
C TYR A 76 -2.57 10.79 6.12
N GLU A 77 -2.85 10.54 4.84
CA GLU A 77 -4.19 10.14 4.38
C GLU A 77 -4.63 8.81 4.98
N TYR A 78 -3.73 7.82 5.08
CA TYR A 78 -4.02 6.54 5.70
C TYR A 78 -4.25 6.66 7.21
N LEU A 79 -3.38 7.38 7.92
CA LEU A 79 -3.50 7.58 9.36
C LEU A 79 -4.77 8.36 9.72
N ALA A 80 -5.12 9.40 8.94
CA ALA A 80 -6.35 10.15 9.13
C ALA A 80 -7.63 9.31 8.93
N SER A 81 -7.55 8.21 8.16
CA SER A 81 -8.67 7.29 7.98
C SER A 81 -8.87 6.30 9.13
N GLY A 82 -7.94 6.27 10.10
CA GLY A 82 -7.97 5.32 11.22
C GLY A 82 -7.72 3.87 10.81
N LYS A 83 -7.23 3.62 9.59
CA LYS A 83 -6.90 2.28 9.12
C LYS A 83 -5.52 1.86 9.59
N PRO A 84 -5.32 0.57 9.94
CA PRO A 84 -3.99 0.01 10.09
C PRO A 84 -3.14 0.28 8.85
N VAL A 85 -1.86 0.55 9.05
CA VAL A 85 -0.91 0.84 7.97
C VAL A 85 0.29 -0.09 8.09
N VAL A 86 0.68 -0.71 6.96
CA VAL A 86 1.92 -1.47 6.83
C VAL A 86 2.82 -0.78 5.82
N SER A 87 4.03 -0.41 6.24
CA SER A 87 5.03 0.25 5.40
C SER A 87 6.33 -0.54 5.38
N VAL A 88 7.05 -0.48 4.26
CA VAL A 88 8.49 -0.82 4.29
C VAL A 88 9.24 0.20 5.15
N ASP A 89 10.39 -0.20 5.67
CA ASP A 89 11.27 0.68 6.42
C ASP A 89 11.85 1.79 5.52
N MET A 90 11.40 3.03 5.75
CA MET A 90 11.89 4.22 5.07
C MET A 90 11.85 5.42 6.02
N PRO A 91 12.71 6.45 5.82
CA PRO A 91 12.84 7.56 6.76
C PRO A 91 11.50 8.21 7.15
N ALA A 92 10.67 8.52 6.15
CA ALA A 92 9.38 9.15 6.36
C ALA A 92 8.33 8.25 7.07
N ALA A 93 8.52 6.93 7.04
CA ALA A 93 7.65 5.98 7.74
C ALA A 93 8.07 5.82 9.22
N ARG A 94 9.36 5.96 9.53
CA ARG A 94 9.90 5.86 10.90
C ARG A 94 9.35 6.92 11.83
N GLU A 95 9.01 8.10 11.31
CA GLU A 95 8.32 9.18 12.04
C GLU A 95 6.98 8.73 12.65
N PHE A 96 6.36 7.67 12.11
CA PHE A 96 5.09 7.12 12.56
C PHE A 96 5.23 5.70 13.12
N SER A 97 6.43 5.28 13.51
CA SER A 97 6.72 3.90 13.97
C SER A 97 5.86 3.43 15.14
N ASP A 98 5.36 4.34 15.98
CA ASP A 98 4.43 4.02 17.07
C ASP A 98 2.98 3.79 16.59
N LEU A 99 2.66 4.16 15.35
CA LEU A 99 1.31 4.15 14.78
C LEU A 99 1.14 3.16 13.62
N ILE A 100 2.24 2.71 13.00
CA ILE A 100 2.23 1.84 11.82
C ILE A 100 3.12 0.62 12.01
N SER A 101 2.86 -0.45 11.27
CA SER A 101 3.78 -1.59 11.19
C SER A 101 4.87 -1.32 10.15
N ILE A 102 6.13 -1.33 10.59
CA ILE A 102 7.30 -1.21 9.72
C ILE A 102 7.89 -2.60 9.47
N VAL A 103 8.12 -2.94 8.20
CA VAL A 103 8.64 -4.26 7.80
C VAL A 103 9.85 -4.14 6.88
N HIS A 104 10.69 -5.18 6.90
CA HIS A 104 11.97 -5.21 6.19
C HIS A 104 12.00 -6.34 5.15
N THR A 105 11.24 -7.41 5.35
CA THR A 105 11.25 -8.60 4.49
C THR A 105 9.88 -8.94 3.91
N PRO A 106 9.80 -9.62 2.76
CA PRO A 106 8.52 -10.05 2.18
C PRO A 106 7.68 -10.93 3.10
N ASP A 107 8.31 -11.76 3.93
CA ASP A 107 7.59 -12.57 4.90
C ASP A 107 7.08 -11.74 6.08
N GLU A 108 7.84 -10.76 6.59
CA GLU A 108 7.34 -9.79 7.57
C GLU A 108 6.15 -9.00 7.02
N PHE A 109 6.19 -8.61 5.75
CA PHE A 109 5.07 -7.90 5.11
C PHE A 109 3.81 -8.76 5.09
N VAL A 110 3.91 -10.04 4.75
CA VAL A 110 2.77 -10.96 4.76
C VAL A 110 2.25 -11.17 6.19
N ALA A 111 3.14 -11.43 7.15
CA ALA A 111 2.76 -11.64 8.55
C ALA A 111 2.08 -10.39 9.14
N ALA A 112 2.62 -9.20 8.89
CA ALA A 112 2.02 -7.95 9.35
C ALA A 112 0.61 -7.76 8.77
N LEU A 113 0.39 -8.10 7.49
CA LEU A 113 -0.94 -8.04 6.88
C LEU A 113 -1.90 -9.06 7.48
N GLU A 114 -1.47 -10.31 7.71
CA GLU A 114 -2.26 -11.33 8.40
C GLU A 114 -2.74 -10.85 9.77
N ASP A 115 -1.82 -10.28 10.56
CA ASP A 115 -2.11 -9.78 11.90
C ASP A 115 -3.16 -8.66 11.89
N GLN A 116 -3.15 -7.79 10.88
CA GLN A 116 -4.16 -6.73 10.76
C GLN A 116 -5.53 -7.30 10.33
N ILE A 117 -5.57 -8.25 9.39
CA ILE A 117 -6.84 -8.82 8.87
C ILE A 117 -7.59 -9.63 9.93
N ILE A 118 -6.86 -10.40 10.75
CA ILE A 118 -7.44 -11.16 11.85
C ILE A 118 -8.18 -10.21 12.82
N ARG A 119 -7.72 -8.97 12.93
CA ARG A 119 -8.34 -7.93 13.76
C ARG A 119 -9.54 -7.24 13.07
N THR A 120 -9.62 -7.21 11.74
CA THR A 120 -10.62 -6.40 10.98
C THR A 120 -11.80 -7.17 10.37
N LYS A 121 -11.81 -8.52 10.36
CA LYS A 121 -12.90 -9.38 9.84
C LYS A 121 -13.30 -9.20 8.36
N LYS A 122 -12.66 -8.34 7.56
CA LYS A 122 -12.81 -8.23 6.09
C LYS A 122 -11.44 -8.39 5.41
N GLN A 123 -11.39 -8.65 4.10
CA GLN A 123 -10.18 -9.03 3.35
C GLN A 123 -9.93 -8.13 2.12
N GLN A 124 -9.72 -6.82 2.30
CA GLN A 124 -9.56 -5.82 1.24
C GLN A 124 -8.39 -4.86 1.55
N PHE A 125 -7.50 -4.59 0.59
CA PHE A 125 -6.27 -3.81 0.80
C PHE A 125 -6.17 -2.62 -0.16
N CYS A 126 -5.63 -1.49 0.30
CA CYS A 126 -5.47 -0.30 -0.54
C CYS A 126 -4.09 0.34 -0.54
N MET A 127 -3.73 0.81 -1.73
CA MET A 127 -2.74 1.84 -1.95
C MET A 127 -3.35 3.02 -2.71
N ILE A 128 -3.09 4.23 -2.22
CA ILE A 128 -3.38 5.48 -2.93
C ILE A 128 -2.09 6.01 -3.57
N TRP A 129 -2.22 6.51 -4.79
CA TRP A 129 -1.15 7.03 -5.62
C TRP A 129 -1.51 8.47 -6.04
N LYS A 130 -0.83 9.46 -5.44
CA LYS A 130 -0.90 10.87 -5.84
C LYS A 130 0.49 11.36 -6.24
N HIS A 131 0.56 11.92 -7.45
CA HIS A 131 1.61 12.82 -7.95
C HIS A 131 3.03 12.58 -7.39
N ALA A 132 3.73 11.58 -7.93
CA ALA A 132 5.18 11.68 -8.02
C ALA A 132 5.51 12.84 -8.97
N ARG A 133 5.57 14.08 -8.46
CA ARG A 133 6.25 15.14 -9.20
C ARG A 133 7.72 14.77 -9.23
N LYS A 134 8.12 14.17 -10.35
CA LYS A 134 9.49 13.92 -10.80
C LYS A 134 10.28 12.92 -9.93
N LEU A 135 10.42 11.70 -10.46
CA LEU A 135 11.70 11.01 -10.38
C LEU A 135 12.65 11.68 -11.39
#